data_AF-A0A1D6HGS5-F1
#
_entry.id   AF-A0A1D6HGS5-F1
#
_cell.length_a   1.000
_cell.length_b   1.000
_cell.length_c   1.000
_cell.angle_alpha   90.00
_cell.angle_beta   90.00
_cell.angle_gamma   90.00
#
_symmetry.space_group_name_H-M   'P 1'
#
loop_
_entity.id
_entity.type
_entity.pdbx_description
1 polymer ?
#
loop_
_entity_poly.entity_id
_entity_poly.type
_entity_poly.pdbx_seq_one_letter_code
_entity_poly.pdbx_strand_id
1 'polypeptide(L)'
;MDAGDTMERGVRAVLRPKLLALPSGLTRSISMGTPRLPTPCTPRSPFLITPHRLASFTPDRQRSIGARSHGDMEKTQGPETQDGDLQVPLLDDKNCAGSKAPLVVLGFECLESTAFNGISTNLVMYLETVLHGSNVASASNVTLWFGTSYLTPVFGAIIADAFWGNYNTILVSLAIYLLGMILVTLSAFLPTDTVLGGSSVFGAHTVAFVGLYLVAIGSGGVRSSLLTFGAEQFDDDNAADRENKLSFFSWFYLCVDFGPIVSGLFIVWIQENISWGLGFGISTACIALALGAFVLATPMYKRSTPTAGKASVISDSETGLEAISEEAGSSQKLRAATKAEEFKTLLGLLPIWATSIIVSSAYTQMNTTFIQQGSAMNVSVLSVQVPPASMGSFEVVCVLIWVLLYGHVIVPALRGCGFSFGGDGEPSQLQRMGAGRLLMALAMAVAALVEMKRLGSAARGEEITIAWQIPQYFFLAGAEVLCYIAQLEFFYEEAPETMKSTCTSLALLTIALGSYLSSFIYAIVAAFTATADSPGWISDNLNQGHLDYFFWTMAAISALNFVVYSVFARNYKPKSQDYALMT
;
A
#
# COMPACT_ATOMS: atom_id res chain seq x y z
N MET A 1 -43.05 34.61 -10.32
CA MET A 1 -43.45 33.19 -10.20
C MET A 1 -42.65 32.32 -11.16
N ASP A 2 -41.35 32.60 -11.34
CA ASP A 2 -40.56 32.06 -12.48
C ASP A 2 -39.16 31.55 -12.05
N ALA A 3 -39.01 31.24 -10.76
CA ALA A 3 -37.75 30.71 -10.21
C ALA A 3 -37.67 29.18 -10.23
N GLY A 4 -38.77 28.47 -10.55
CA GLY A 4 -38.80 27.00 -10.60
C GLY A 4 -38.20 26.43 -11.90
N ASP A 5 -38.45 27.07 -13.03
CA ASP A 5 -38.12 26.51 -14.35
C ASP A 5 -36.63 26.65 -14.75
N THR A 6 -35.90 27.55 -14.10
CA THR A 6 -34.44 27.69 -14.33
C THR A 6 -33.63 26.64 -13.58
N MET A 7 -34.13 26.12 -12.46
CA MET A 7 -33.44 25.09 -11.68
C MET A 7 -33.55 23.70 -12.32
N GLU A 8 -34.71 23.35 -12.90
CA GLU A 8 -34.86 22.08 -13.63
C GLU A 8 -34.00 22.01 -14.90
N ARG A 9 -33.77 23.14 -15.59
CA ARG A 9 -32.85 23.16 -16.74
C ARG A 9 -31.38 23.04 -16.34
N GLY A 10 -31.01 23.55 -15.16
CA GLY A 10 -29.66 23.38 -14.62
C GLY A 10 -29.33 21.92 -14.31
N VAL A 11 -30.25 21.20 -13.68
CA VAL A 11 -30.04 19.79 -13.28
C VAL A 11 -30.03 18.85 -14.50
N ARG A 12 -30.85 19.10 -15.53
CA ARG A 12 -30.79 18.29 -16.77
C ARG A 12 -29.54 18.52 -17.63
N ALA A 13 -28.81 19.61 -17.43
CA ALA A 13 -27.57 19.85 -18.17
C ALA A 13 -26.36 19.08 -17.59
N VAL A 14 -26.40 18.69 -16.31
CA VAL A 14 -25.28 17.99 -15.65
C VAL A 14 -25.36 16.47 -15.81
N LEU A 15 -26.54 15.91 -16.10
CA LEU A 15 -26.78 14.46 -16.22
C LEU A 15 -26.89 13.94 -17.66
N ARG A 16 -26.08 14.46 -18.59
CA ARG A 16 -25.76 13.70 -19.82
C ARG A 16 -24.35 13.11 -19.67
N PRO A 17 -24.23 11.81 -19.31
CA PRO A 17 -22.99 11.09 -19.54
C PRO A 17 -22.71 11.20 -21.04
N LYS A 18 -21.52 11.69 -21.39
CA LYS A 18 -20.97 11.59 -22.73
C LYS A 18 -20.81 10.10 -23.04
N LEU A 19 -21.91 9.46 -23.44
CA LEU A 19 -21.89 8.24 -24.22
C LEU A 19 -21.03 8.57 -25.43
N LEU A 20 -19.82 8.01 -25.42
CA LEU A 20 -18.95 7.90 -26.57
C LEU A 20 -19.74 7.21 -27.68
N ALA A 21 -20.39 8.04 -28.49
CA ALA A 21 -20.92 7.64 -29.78
C ALA A 21 -19.73 7.19 -30.61
N LEU A 22 -19.54 5.87 -30.68
CA LEU A 22 -18.77 5.20 -31.72
C LEU A 22 -19.14 5.83 -33.08
N PRO A 23 -18.18 6.34 -33.85
CA PRO A 23 -18.47 7.00 -35.11
C PRO A 23 -18.92 5.94 -36.14
N SER A 24 -20.23 5.76 -36.24
CA SER A 24 -20.92 5.05 -37.32
C SER A 24 -20.88 5.92 -38.59
N GLY A 25 -19.73 5.92 -39.27
CA GLY A 25 -19.52 6.72 -40.47
C GLY A 25 -18.50 6.13 -41.44
N LEU A 26 -18.29 4.81 -41.42
CA LEU A 26 -17.47 4.09 -42.41
C LEU A 26 -18.37 3.43 -43.47
N THR A 27 -19.17 4.24 -44.18
CA THR A 27 -19.79 3.82 -45.44
C THR A 27 -20.17 5.06 -46.25
N ARG A 28 -19.27 5.54 -47.12
CA ARG A 28 -19.51 5.74 -48.56
C ARG A 28 -18.52 6.71 -49.20
N SER A 29 -18.08 6.26 -50.37
CA SER A 29 -17.67 7.04 -51.55
C SER A 29 -16.30 7.69 -51.55
N ILE A 30 -15.34 6.87 -51.98
CA ILE A 30 -14.21 7.20 -52.86
C ILE A 30 -14.47 8.47 -53.69
N SER A 31 -13.65 9.49 -53.51
CA SER A 31 -13.42 10.54 -54.50
C SER A 31 -11.93 10.82 -54.58
N MET A 32 -11.36 10.57 -55.75
CA MET A 32 -9.94 10.64 -56.06
C MET A 32 -9.42 12.08 -56.01
N GLY A 33 -8.36 12.31 -55.23
CA GLY A 33 -7.55 13.52 -55.24
C GLY A 33 -6.10 13.19 -54.92
N THR A 34 -5.26 13.23 -55.95
CA THR A 34 -3.82 12.93 -56.03
C THR A 34 -2.90 13.91 -55.26
N PRO A 35 -1.60 13.58 -55.05
CA PRO A 35 -0.97 13.55 -53.73
C PRO A 35 -0.10 14.76 -53.38
N ARG A 36 0.12 14.97 -52.07
CA ARG A 36 1.28 15.72 -51.54
C ARG A 36 2.11 14.81 -50.62
N LEU A 37 3.41 14.78 -50.89
CA LEU A 37 4.47 13.99 -50.26
C LEU A 37 4.95 14.58 -48.90
N PRO A 38 5.77 13.85 -48.11
CA PRO A 38 5.63 13.74 -46.65
C PRO A 38 6.67 14.54 -45.84
N THR A 39 6.34 14.78 -44.56
CA THR A 39 7.26 15.22 -43.51
C THR A 39 6.99 14.45 -42.20
N PRO A 40 8.02 14.26 -41.35
CA PRO A 40 8.34 12.94 -40.77
C PRO A 40 7.69 12.64 -39.41
N CYS A 41 7.54 11.34 -39.17
CA CYS A 41 6.99 10.70 -37.98
C CYS A 41 7.79 11.02 -36.70
N THR A 42 7.12 11.58 -35.69
CA THR A 42 7.52 11.48 -34.29
C THR A 42 7.08 10.12 -33.72
N PRO A 43 7.88 9.50 -32.84
CA PRO A 43 7.72 8.09 -32.47
C PRO A 43 6.54 7.92 -31.51
N ARG A 44 5.61 7.03 -31.88
CA ARG A 44 4.59 6.50 -30.96
C ARG A 44 5.29 5.77 -29.82
N SER A 45 5.14 6.26 -28.59
CA SER A 45 5.45 5.47 -27.40
C SER A 45 4.52 4.25 -27.35
N PRO A 46 5.05 3.04 -27.08
CA PRO A 46 4.25 1.82 -27.09
C PRO A 46 3.45 1.72 -25.78
N PHE A 47 2.18 1.32 -25.92
CA PHE A 47 1.36 0.68 -24.89
C PHE A 47 1.62 1.11 -23.45
N LEU A 48 1.10 2.29 -23.10
CA LEU A 48 0.89 2.66 -21.70
C LEU A 48 -0.15 1.68 -21.13
N ILE A 49 0.30 0.71 -20.34
CA ILE A 49 -0.59 -0.02 -19.44
C ILE A 49 -1.25 1.06 -18.59
N THR A 50 -2.55 1.28 -18.79
CA THR A 50 -3.34 2.20 -17.99
C THR A 50 -3.12 1.79 -16.54
N PRO A 51 -2.41 2.57 -15.71
CA PRO A 51 -2.33 2.24 -14.30
C PRO A 51 -3.77 2.38 -13.82
N HIS A 52 -4.39 1.27 -13.44
CA HIS A 52 -5.63 1.30 -12.72
C HIS A 52 -5.41 2.27 -11.57
N ARG A 53 -6.26 3.29 -11.54
CA ARG A 53 -6.11 4.56 -10.85
C ARG A 53 -6.09 4.34 -9.33
N LEU A 54 -5.00 3.80 -8.80
CA LEU A 54 -4.65 3.93 -7.40
C LEU A 54 -4.32 5.40 -7.19
N ALA A 55 -5.32 6.10 -6.66
CA ALA A 55 -5.35 7.49 -6.21
C ALA A 55 -4.08 8.29 -6.53
N SER A 56 -4.06 8.92 -7.71
CA SER A 56 -3.11 9.98 -8.01
C SER A 56 -3.19 11.04 -6.91
N PHE A 57 -2.12 11.20 -6.14
CA PHE A 57 -1.95 12.22 -5.11
C PHE A 57 -1.99 13.62 -5.76
N THR A 58 -3.16 14.23 -5.86
CA THR A 58 -3.29 15.67 -6.13
C THR A 58 -3.67 16.37 -4.82
N PRO A 59 -2.84 17.27 -4.28
CA PRO A 59 -3.23 18.12 -3.16
C PRO A 59 -4.42 18.99 -3.60
N ASP A 60 -5.50 18.95 -2.83
CA ASP A 60 -6.69 19.73 -3.13
C ASP A 60 -6.39 21.23 -3.09
N ARG A 61 -6.84 21.89 -4.16
CA ARG A 61 -6.79 23.32 -4.40
C ARG A 61 -7.82 23.99 -3.50
N GLN A 62 -7.41 24.51 -2.34
CA GLN A 62 -8.25 25.49 -1.64
C GLN A 62 -8.50 26.67 -2.58
N ARG A 63 -9.73 26.79 -3.08
CA ARG A 63 -10.21 27.98 -3.80
C ARG A 63 -10.08 29.17 -2.86
N SER A 64 -9.01 29.96 -3.02
CA SER A 64 -8.99 31.31 -2.49
C SER A 64 -10.06 32.11 -3.21
N ILE A 65 -11.05 32.57 -2.46
CA ILE A 65 -12.05 33.53 -2.92
C ILE A 65 -11.28 34.81 -3.29
N GLY A 66 -11.62 35.36 -4.46
CA GLY A 66 -10.78 36.29 -5.20
C GLY A 66 -10.30 37.50 -4.39
N ALA A 67 -8.99 37.54 -4.15
CA ALA A 67 -8.31 38.78 -3.79
C ALA A 67 -8.24 39.66 -5.04
N ARG A 68 -9.07 40.71 -5.03
CA ARG A 68 -9.14 41.75 -6.05
C ARG A 68 -7.78 42.47 -6.09
N SER A 69 -7.14 42.44 -7.26
CA SER A 69 -5.94 43.20 -7.63
C SER A 69 -5.88 44.58 -6.98
N HIS A 70 -5.07 44.74 -5.93
CA HIS A 70 -4.64 46.04 -5.43
C HIS A 70 -3.23 46.30 -5.95
N GLY A 71 -3.09 47.44 -6.62
CA GLY A 71 -1.95 47.79 -7.47
C GLY A 71 -0.61 47.93 -6.74
N ASP A 72 0.40 47.83 -7.58
CA ASP A 72 1.83 48.01 -7.33
C ASP A 72 2.19 49.33 -6.61
N MET A 73 3.41 49.33 -6.02
CA MET A 73 4.16 50.40 -5.32
C MET A 73 4.05 50.34 -3.79
N GLU A 74 5.13 50.32 -3.00
CA GLU A 74 6.57 50.49 -3.23
C GLU A 74 7.29 49.86 -2.02
N LYS A 75 8.37 49.10 -2.26
CA LYS A 75 9.16 48.44 -1.21
C LYS A 75 10.03 49.47 -0.48
N THR A 76 9.61 49.88 0.71
CA THR A 76 10.47 50.62 1.64
C THR A 76 11.40 49.64 2.35
N GLN A 77 12.71 49.72 2.08
CA GLN A 77 13.76 48.97 2.77
C GLN A 77 13.85 49.38 4.26
N GLY A 78 13.68 48.41 5.16
CA GLY A 78 13.99 48.49 6.59
C GLY A 78 15.04 47.43 6.97
N PRO A 79 15.81 47.64 8.06
CA PRO A 79 17.21 47.21 8.15
C PRO A 79 17.40 45.74 8.55
N GLU A 80 18.45 45.14 7.99
CA GLU A 80 18.93 43.77 8.20
C GLU A 80 19.32 43.51 9.67
N THR A 81 18.56 42.66 10.35
CA THR A 81 19.01 41.95 11.56
C THR A 81 19.59 40.59 11.16
N GLN A 82 20.87 40.44 11.46
CA GLN A 82 21.73 39.33 11.12
C GLN A 82 21.61 38.23 12.19
N ASP A 83 20.59 37.38 12.10
CA ASP A 83 20.51 36.14 12.88
C ASP A 83 21.03 34.97 12.04
N GLY A 84 22.24 34.52 12.41
CA GLY A 84 22.93 33.42 11.76
C GLY A 84 22.38 32.07 12.20
N ASP A 85 21.32 31.62 11.56
CA ASP A 85 20.98 30.19 11.54
C ASP A 85 21.67 29.53 10.34
N LEU A 86 22.31 28.40 10.61
CA LEU A 86 23.11 27.60 9.67
C LEU A 86 22.21 26.93 8.62
N GLN A 87 21.59 27.72 7.74
CA GLN A 87 20.66 27.24 6.73
C GLN A 87 21.41 26.98 5.43
N VAL A 88 21.67 25.69 5.17
CA VAL A 88 22.32 25.21 3.95
C VAL A 88 21.50 25.66 2.72
N PRO A 89 22.13 26.12 1.62
CA PRO A 89 21.45 26.90 0.58
C PRO A 89 20.32 26.12 -0.11
N LEU A 90 19.13 26.71 -0.11
CA LEU A 90 18.00 26.34 -0.95
C LEU A 90 18.37 26.59 -2.42
N LEU A 91 18.23 25.59 -3.28
CA LEU A 91 18.35 25.80 -4.73
C LEU A 91 17.16 26.63 -5.24
N ASP A 92 17.46 27.73 -5.93
CA ASP A 92 16.48 28.59 -6.60
C ASP A 92 15.68 27.82 -7.67
N ASP A 93 14.36 28.03 -7.68
CA ASP A 93 13.33 27.36 -8.50
C ASP A 93 13.62 27.33 -10.02
N LYS A 94 14.51 28.18 -10.54
CA LYS A 94 14.69 28.37 -11.98
C LYS A 94 15.52 27.31 -12.70
N ASN A 95 16.25 26.45 -11.99
CA ASN A 95 17.09 25.41 -12.62
C ASN A 95 16.47 24.00 -12.60
N CYS A 96 15.20 23.84 -12.23
CA CYS A 96 14.57 22.51 -12.08
C CYS A 96 14.19 21.81 -13.39
N ALA A 97 14.10 22.52 -14.53
CA ALA A 97 13.73 21.94 -15.82
C ALA A 97 14.84 21.01 -16.34
N GLY A 98 14.87 19.77 -15.86
CA GLY A 98 15.88 18.75 -16.17
C GLY A 98 16.59 18.12 -14.97
N SER A 99 16.16 18.40 -13.73
CA SER A 99 16.74 17.74 -12.55
C SER A 99 16.51 16.23 -12.59
N LYS A 100 17.58 15.44 -12.41
CA LYS A 100 17.50 13.97 -12.31
C LYS A 100 17.03 13.51 -10.91
N ALA A 101 16.65 14.42 -10.03
CA ALA A 101 16.22 14.10 -8.67
C ALA A 101 15.07 13.07 -8.61
N PRO A 102 13.97 13.18 -9.39
CA PRO A 102 12.92 12.17 -9.38
C PRO A 102 13.40 10.78 -9.79
N LEU A 103 14.35 10.70 -10.74
CA LEU A 103 14.93 9.43 -11.16
C LEU A 103 15.73 8.76 -10.03
N VAL A 104 16.45 9.54 -9.22
CA VAL A 104 17.15 9.02 -8.04
C VAL A 104 16.15 8.49 -7.01
N VAL A 105 15.02 9.18 -6.81
CA VAL A 105 13.94 8.73 -5.90
C VAL A 105 13.28 7.44 -6.40
N LEU A 106 13.06 7.28 -7.70
CA LEU A 106 12.58 6.02 -8.27
C LEU A 106 13.59 4.88 -8.08
N GLY A 107 14.87 5.13 -8.36
CA GLY A 107 15.93 4.14 -8.13
C GLY A 107 16.06 3.75 -6.65
N PHE A 108 15.88 4.72 -5.75
CA PHE A 108 15.79 4.46 -4.31
C PHE A 108 14.64 3.51 -3.99
N GLU A 109 13.43 3.79 -4.47
CA GLU A 109 12.24 2.96 -4.17
C GLU A 109 12.44 1.52 -4.66
N CYS A 110 12.96 1.36 -5.87
CA CYS A 110 13.30 0.04 -6.41
C CYS A 110 14.31 -0.72 -5.51
N LEU A 111 15.32 -0.03 -4.94
CA LEU A 111 16.29 -0.63 -4.01
C LEU A 111 15.68 -0.93 -2.62
N GLU A 112 14.89 -0.01 -2.07
CA GLU A 112 14.20 -0.17 -0.78
C GLU A 112 13.23 -1.32 -0.83
N SER A 113 12.36 -1.36 -1.85
CA SER A 113 11.38 -2.42 -2.01
C SER A 113 12.06 -3.78 -2.15
N THR A 114 13.16 -3.86 -2.92
CA THR A 114 13.96 -5.09 -3.03
C THR A 114 14.55 -5.50 -1.68
N ALA A 115 15.09 -4.56 -0.91
CA ALA A 115 15.70 -4.85 0.38
C ALA A 115 14.70 -5.29 1.44
N PHE A 116 13.56 -4.59 1.55
CA PHE A 116 12.51 -4.93 2.50
C PHE A 116 11.95 -6.31 2.20
N ASN A 117 11.60 -6.56 0.93
CA ASN A 117 11.09 -7.86 0.50
C ASN A 117 12.14 -8.96 0.61
N GLY A 118 13.42 -8.62 0.40
CA GLY A 118 14.53 -9.54 0.62
C GLY A 118 14.67 -10.01 2.07
N ILE A 119 14.04 -9.35 3.04
CA ILE A 119 13.88 -9.90 4.40
C ILE A 119 12.48 -10.51 4.56
N SER A 120 11.43 -9.74 4.26
CA SER A 120 10.06 -10.08 4.64
C SER A 120 9.55 -11.36 3.99
N THR A 121 9.87 -11.59 2.70
CA THR A 121 9.29 -12.66 1.89
C THR A 121 9.59 -14.05 2.46
N ASN A 122 10.78 -14.25 3.04
CA ASN A 122 11.18 -15.55 3.61
C ASN A 122 11.48 -15.49 5.11
N LEU A 123 11.02 -14.44 5.79
CA LEU A 123 11.34 -14.20 7.19
C LEU A 123 10.86 -15.35 8.10
N VAL A 124 9.68 -15.92 7.81
CA VAL A 124 9.11 -17.00 8.63
C VAL A 124 10.04 -18.22 8.64
N MET A 125 10.61 -18.57 7.49
CA MET A 125 11.56 -19.68 7.37
C MET A 125 12.88 -19.37 8.07
N TYR A 126 13.35 -18.12 8.08
CA TYR A 126 14.55 -17.75 8.83
C TYR A 126 14.35 -17.93 10.34
N LEU A 127 13.23 -17.43 10.87
CA LEU A 127 12.90 -17.56 12.30
C LEU A 127 12.75 -19.03 12.71
N GLU A 128 12.14 -19.85 11.84
CA GLU A 128 11.92 -21.28 12.07
C GLU A 128 13.22 -22.09 11.95
N THR A 129 13.89 -22.01 10.81
CA THR A 129 14.98 -22.94 10.47
C THR A 129 16.34 -22.53 11.04
N VAL A 130 16.63 -21.23 11.10
CA VAL A 130 17.93 -20.73 11.57
C VAL A 130 17.87 -20.33 13.03
N LEU A 131 16.83 -19.61 13.45
CA LEU A 131 16.69 -19.20 14.85
C LEU A 131 15.96 -20.23 15.72
N HIS A 132 15.56 -21.37 15.14
CA HIS A 132 14.92 -22.49 15.83
C HIS A 132 13.65 -22.10 16.61
N GLY A 133 12.89 -21.14 16.10
CA GLY A 133 11.56 -20.80 16.61
C GLY A 133 10.52 -21.85 16.20
N SER A 134 9.52 -22.08 17.05
CA SER A 134 8.39 -22.94 16.68
C SER A 134 7.57 -22.35 15.53
N ASN A 135 6.83 -23.18 14.81
CA ASN A 135 6.07 -22.74 13.64
C ASN A 135 5.06 -21.62 13.99
N VAL A 136 4.33 -21.78 15.10
CA VAL A 136 3.44 -20.74 15.64
C VAL A 136 4.23 -19.47 15.99
N ALA A 137 5.34 -19.60 16.72
CA ALA A 137 6.08 -18.44 17.21
C ALA A 137 6.67 -17.65 16.04
N SER A 138 7.23 -18.33 15.05
CA SER A 138 7.76 -17.72 13.82
C SER A 138 6.66 -16.99 13.06
N ALA A 139 5.51 -17.62 12.80
CA ALA A 139 4.38 -16.97 12.13
C ALA A 139 3.84 -15.76 12.92
N SER A 140 3.75 -15.89 14.25
CA SER A 140 3.32 -14.79 15.13
C SER A 140 4.30 -13.63 15.13
N ASN A 141 5.60 -13.90 15.22
CA ASN A 141 6.64 -12.89 15.22
C ASN A 141 6.73 -12.16 13.87
N VAL A 142 6.60 -12.88 12.75
CA VAL A 142 6.54 -12.27 11.41
C VAL A 142 5.34 -11.35 11.27
N THR A 143 4.15 -11.77 11.72
CA THR A 143 2.94 -10.94 11.63
C THR A 143 2.98 -9.75 12.60
N LEU A 144 3.59 -9.90 13.78
CA LEU A 144 3.85 -8.78 14.70
C LEU A 144 4.81 -7.75 14.07
N TRP A 145 5.87 -8.24 13.40
CA TRP A 145 6.83 -7.39 12.69
C TRP A 145 6.20 -6.67 11.50
N PHE A 146 5.37 -7.34 10.69
CA PHE A 146 4.58 -6.69 9.64
C PHE A 146 3.63 -5.64 10.21
N GLY A 147 2.93 -5.98 11.30
CA GLY A 147 2.04 -5.06 12.01
C GLY A 147 2.76 -3.78 12.42
N THR A 148 3.98 -3.93 12.94
CA THR A 148 4.84 -2.80 13.32
C THR A 148 5.33 -2.02 12.11
N SER A 149 5.78 -2.69 11.06
CA SER A 149 6.33 -2.08 9.83
C SER A 149 5.31 -1.26 9.04
N TYR A 150 4.02 -1.57 9.16
CA TYR A 150 2.94 -0.79 8.56
C TYR A 150 2.31 0.24 9.51
N LEU A 151 2.63 0.19 10.81
CA LEU A 151 2.24 1.20 11.79
C LEU A 151 3.25 2.35 11.86
N THR A 152 4.55 2.05 11.75
CA THR A 152 5.64 3.02 11.85
C THR A 152 5.57 4.19 10.85
N PRO A 153 5.05 4.06 9.61
CA PRO A 153 4.86 5.20 8.72
C PRO A 153 3.98 6.31 9.29
N VAL A 154 3.01 5.98 10.16
CA VAL A 154 2.15 6.99 10.80
C VAL A 154 2.99 7.94 11.67
N PHE A 155 3.91 7.38 12.45
CA PHE A 155 4.82 8.17 13.28
C PHE A 155 5.87 8.89 12.43
N GLY A 156 6.37 8.25 11.36
CA GLY A 156 7.27 8.86 10.39
C GLY A 156 6.67 10.13 9.76
N ALA A 157 5.39 10.07 9.37
CA ALA A 157 4.67 11.21 8.81
C ALA A 157 4.54 12.36 9.81
N ILE A 158 4.15 12.06 11.07
CA ILE A 158 4.08 13.06 12.14
C ILE A 158 5.44 13.74 12.35
N ILE A 159 6.53 12.95 12.37
CA ILE A 159 7.87 13.48 12.57
C ILE A 159 8.29 14.41 11.41
N ALA A 160 8.00 14.00 10.17
CA ALA A 160 8.29 14.80 8.98
C ALA A 160 7.52 16.13 8.98
N ASP A 161 6.23 16.09 9.29
CA ASP A 161 5.36 17.28 9.26
C ASP A 161 5.64 18.25 10.41
N ALA A 162 5.95 17.74 11.60
CA ALA A 162 6.04 18.55 12.82
C ALA A 162 7.44 19.10 13.12
N PHE A 163 8.52 18.36 12.84
CA PHE A 163 9.85 18.70 13.36
C PHE A 163 10.80 19.25 12.30
N TRP A 164 11.07 18.51 11.23
CA TRP A 164 12.25 18.81 10.38
C TRP A 164 12.09 18.49 8.89
N GLY A 165 10.89 18.14 8.42
CA GLY A 165 10.60 17.95 7.00
C GLY A 165 10.97 16.58 6.44
N ASN A 166 10.47 16.30 5.23
CA ASN A 166 10.58 15.00 4.56
C ASN A 166 12.03 14.55 4.34
N TYR A 167 12.91 15.45 3.89
CA TYR A 167 14.31 15.11 3.60
C TYR A 167 15.05 14.57 4.84
N ASN A 168 14.93 15.26 5.99
CA ASN A 168 15.63 14.86 7.21
C ASN A 168 15.05 13.57 7.79
N THR A 169 13.73 13.40 7.74
CA THR A 169 13.08 12.14 8.13
C THR A 169 13.61 10.98 7.30
N ILE A 170 13.65 11.10 5.96
CA ILE A 170 14.21 10.04 5.09
C ILE A 170 15.66 9.73 5.47
N LEU A 171 16.50 10.75 5.64
CA LEU A 171 17.93 10.55 5.92
C LEU A 171 18.16 9.81 7.25
N VAL A 172 17.51 10.26 8.34
CA VAL A 172 17.63 9.63 9.67
C VAL A 172 17.03 8.22 9.64
N SER A 173 15.84 8.06 9.06
CA SER A 173 15.17 6.76 8.97
C SER A 173 15.98 5.76 8.16
N LEU A 174 16.65 6.18 7.08
CA LEU A 174 17.49 5.32 6.27
C LEU A 174 18.79 4.90 6.99
N ALA A 175 19.36 5.75 7.85
CA ALA A 175 20.47 5.36 8.70
C ALA A 175 20.07 4.29 9.74
N ILE A 176 18.90 4.46 10.37
CA ILE A 176 18.31 3.47 11.29
C ILE A 176 18.02 2.16 10.54
N TYR A 177 17.46 2.27 9.33
CA TYR A 177 17.16 1.13 8.48
C TYR A 177 18.44 0.35 8.14
N LEU A 178 19.48 1.02 7.66
CA LEU A 178 20.76 0.39 7.35
C LEU A 178 21.36 -0.33 8.56
N LEU A 179 21.30 0.30 9.75
CA LEU A 179 21.74 -0.35 10.99
C LEU A 179 20.93 -1.63 11.27
N GLY A 180 19.61 -1.58 11.13
CA GLY A 180 18.74 -2.75 11.26
C GLY A 180 19.10 -3.87 10.28
N MET A 181 19.32 -3.53 9.01
CA MET A 181 19.73 -4.47 7.95
C MET A 181 21.08 -5.14 8.26
N ILE A 182 22.05 -4.35 8.74
CA ILE A 182 23.36 -4.86 9.17
C ILE A 182 23.19 -5.85 10.32
N LEU A 183 22.37 -5.54 11.33
CA LEU A 183 22.13 -6.46 12.46
C LEU A 183 21.43 -7.74 12.02
N VAL A 184 20.40 -7.67 11.17
CA VAL A 184 19.75 -8.87 10.61
C VAL A 184 20.77 -9.72 9.84
N THR A 185 21.61 -9.10 9.02
CA THR A 185 22.66 -9.81 8.28
C THR A 185 23.69 -10.45 9.20
N LEU A 186 24.16 -9.72 10.22
CA LEU A 186 25.09 -10.24 11.22
C LEU A 186 24.49 -11.41 12.00
N SER A 187 23.19 -11.37 12.30
CA SER A 187 22.52 -12.46 13.03
C SER A 187 22.61 -13.81 12.31
N ALA A 188 22.67 -13.81 10.98
CA ALA A 188 22.82 -15.03 10.19
C ALA A 188 24.23 -15.66 10.27
N PHE A 189 25.22 -14.93 10.81
CA PHE A 189 26.59 -15.42 11.03
C PHE A 189 26.89 -15.69 12.51
N LEU A 190 25.99 -15.31 13.43
CA LEU A 190 26.19 -15.47 14.86
C LEU A 190 25.73 -16.86 15.33
N PRO A 191 26.33 -17.40 16.40
CA PRO A 191 25.83 -18.61 17.03
C PRO A 191 24.44 -18.38 17.64
N THR A 192 23.59 -19.39 17.52
CA THR A 192 22.26 -19.41 18.12
C THR A 192 22.34 -19.61 19.63
N ASP A 193 21.32 -19.15 20.37
CA ASP A 193 21.29 -19.23 21.84
C ASP A 193 21.40 -20.67 22.36
N THR A 194 20.99 -21.66 21.56
CA THR A 194 21.16 -23.09 21.86
C THR A 194 22.64 -23.49 22.00
N VAL A 195 23.53 -22.84 21.25
CA VAL A 195 24.99 -23.06 21.32
C VAL A 195 25.60 -22.28 22.48
N LEU A 196 25.07 -21.10 22.80
CA LEU A 196 25.58 -20.24 23.87
C LEU A 196 25.14 -20.69 25.28
N GLY A 197 24.20 -21.63 25.40
CA GLY A 197 23.75 -22.18 26.68
C GLY A 197 22.90 -21.19 27.51
N GLY A 198 22.32 -20.18 26.88
CA GLY A 198 21.50 -19.16 27.53
C GLY A 198 21.19 -17.98 26.62
N SER A 199 20.22 -17.15 27.03
CA SER A 199 19.88 -15.91 26.31
C SER A 199 21.04 -14.92 26.39
N SER A 200 21.80 -14.80 25.30
CA SER A 200 22.86 -13.80 25.18
C SER A 200 22.30 -12.54 24.53
N VAL A 201 22.66 -11.38 25.06
CA VAL A 201 22.37 -10.08 24.42
C VAL A 201 22.99 -10.01 23.01
N PHE A 202 24.07 -10.75 22.78
CA PHE A 202 24.76 -10.86 21.50
C PHE A 202 24.46 -12.16 20.75
N GLY A 203 23.44 -12.91 21.18
CA GLY A 203 23.00 -14.13 20.49
C GLY A 203 22.27 -13.81 19.18
N ALA A 204 22.31 -14.75 18.23
CA ALA A 204 21.69 -14.57 16.91
C ALA A 204 20.21 -14.14 17.02
N HIS A 205 19.45 -14.72 17.96
CA HIS A 205 18.04 -14.40 18.15
C HIS A 205 17.83 -12.93 18.55
N THR A 206 18.52 -12.48 19.61
CA THR A 206 18.39 -11.09 20.09
C THR A 206 18.83 -10.09 19.03
N VAL A 207 19.97 -10.34 18.37
CA VAL A 207 20.51 -9.46 17.32
C VAL A 207 19.56 -9.41 16.12
N ALA A 208 18.96 -10.54 15.72
CA ALA A 208 17.97 -10.59 14.65
C ALA A 208 16.75 -9.74 14.99
N PHE A 209 16.14 -9.91 16.18
CA PHE A 209 14.94 -9.17 16.56
C PHE A 209 15.18 -7.68 16.75
N VAL A 210 16.31 -7.28 17.35
CA VAL A 210 16.70 -5.86 17.40
C VAL A 210 16.85 -5.30 15.98
N GLY A 211 17.52 -6.03 15.09
CA GLY A 211 17.64 -5.66 13.68
C GLY A 211 16.29 -5.52 12.97
N LEU A 212 15.40 -6.49 13.13
CA LEU A 212 14.06 -6.50 12.53
C LEU A 212 13.23 -5.29 12.97
N TYR A 213 13.18 -4.98 14.26
CA TYR A 213 12.42 -3.82 14.73
C TYR A 213 13.05 -2.47 14.33
N LEU A 214 14.38 -2.39 14.21
CA LEU A 214 15.04 -1.22 13.62
C LEU A 214 14.69 -1.07 12.13
N VAL A 215 14.63 -2.17 11.37
CA VAL A 215 14.13 -2.19 9.98
C VAL A 215 12.69 -1.70 9.92
N ALA A 216 11.81 -2.14 10.81
CA ALA A 216 10.41 -1.69 10.85
C ALA A 216 10.31 -0.17 11.10
N ILE A 217 11.11 0.36 12.02
CA ILE A 217 11.15 1.81 12.33
C ILE A 217 11.74 2.61 11.14
N GLY A 218 12.86 2.14 10.60
CA GLY A 218 13.58 2.79 9.49
C GLY A 218 12.77 2.80 8.19
N SER A 219 12.23 1.65 7.78
CA SER A 219 11.33 1.56 6.61
C SER A 219 10.07 2.41 6.79
N GLY A 220 9.54 2.49 8.01
CA GLY A 220 8.38 3.32 8.33
C GLY A 220 8.58 4.79 7.96
N GLY A 221 9.65 5.41 8.44
CA GLY A 221 9.93 6.82 8.15
C GLY A 221 10.37 7.09 6.70
N VAL A 222 10.97 6.11 6.03
CA VAL A 222 11.23 6.20 4.58
C VAL A 222 9.91 6.20 3.81
N ARG A 223 9.03 5.22 4.05
CA ARG A 223 7.74 5.08 3.34
C ARG A 223 6.80 6.25 3.57
N SER A 224 6.84 6.87 4.76
CA SER A 224 5.97 8.01 5.06
C SER A 224 6.31 9.27 4.25
N SER A 225 7.57 9.41 3.83
CA SER A 225 8.09 10.67 3.31
C SER A 225 8.67 10.59 1.90
N LEU A 226 9.09 9.41 1.41
CA LEU A 226 9.78 9.28 0.13
C LEU A 226 8.90 9.65 -1.06
N LEU A 227 7.66 9.16 -1.11
CA LEU A 227 6.73 9.47 -2.19
C LEU A 227 6.42 10.97 -2.25
N THR A 228 6.12 11.56 -1.09
CA THR A 228 5.86 12.99 -0.94
C THR A 228 7.07 13.81 -1.36
N PHE A 229 8.27 13.43 -0.90
CA PHE A 229 9.53 14.08 -1.27
C PHE A 229 9.80 14.04 -2.77
N GLY A 230 9.55 12.89 -3.42
CA GLY A 230 9.66 12.74 -4.87
C GLY A 230 8.67 13.62 -5.63
N ALA A 231 7.42 13.69 -5.16
CA ALA A 231 6.37 14.53 -5.74
C ALA A 231 6.66 16.04 -5.60
N GLU A 232 7.35 16.46 -4.53
CA GLU A 232 7.80 17.84 -4.28
C GLU A 232 8.95 18.30 -5.19
N GLN A 233 9.59 17.40 -5.94
CA GLN A 233 10.65 17.76 -6.88
C GLN A 233 10.13 18.41 -8.17
N PHE A 234 8.83 18.28 -8.44
CA PHE A 234 8.18 18.85 -9.62
C PHE A 234 7.55 20.21 -9.31
N ASP A 235 7.52 21.10 -10.29
CA ASP A 235 6.84 22.39 -10.21
C ASP A 235 5.38 22.28 -10.67
N ASP A 236 4.42 22.54 -9.77
CA ASP A 236 2.99 22.43 -10.05
C ASP A 236 2.45 23.58 -10.93
N ASP A 237 3.22 24.68 -11.07
CA ASP A 237 2.86 25.82 -11.91
C ASP A 237 3.13 25.53 -13.40
N ASN A 238 4.07 24.62 -13.69
CA ASN A 238 4.41 24.20 -15.05
C ASN A 238 3.53 23.02 -15.52
N ALA A 239 2.83 23.19 -16.64
CA ALA A 239 1.97 22.14 -17.20
C ALA A 239 2.75 20.87 -17.58
N ALA A 240 3.97 21.00 -18.09
CA ALA A 240 4.80 19.85 -18.45
C ALA A 240 5.25 19.05 -17.22
N ASP A 241 5.61 19.74 -16.13
CA ASP A 241 6.04 19.08 -14.89
C ASP A 241 4.87 18.38 -14.18
N ARG A 242 3.64 18.89 -14.30
CA ARG A 242 2.45 18.17 -13.82
C ARG A 242 2.22 16.83 -14.54
N GLU A 243 2.43 16.79 -15.85
CA GLU A 243 2.33 15.53 -16.62
C GLU A 243 3.46 14.56 -16.22
N ASN A 244 4.69 15.07 -16.09
CA ASN A 244 5.83 14.29 -15.61
C ASN A 244 5.62 13.76 -14.19
N LYS A 245 4.98 14.54 -13.30
CA LYS A 245 4.61 14.14 -11.93
C LYS A 245 3.60 13.00 -11.93
N LEU A 246 2.60 13.00 -12.82
CA LEU A 246 1.67 11.87 -12.98
C LEU A 246 2.37 10.60 -13.47
N SER A 247 3.31 10.75 -14.42
CA SER A 247 4.15 9.63 -14.85
C SER A 247 5.04 9.11 -13.72
N PHE A 248 5.63 9.99 -12.91
CA PHE A 248 6.41 9.63 -11.73
C PHE A 248 5.64 8.75 -10.76
N PHE A 249 4.38 9.09 -10.44
CA PHE A 249 3.54 8.23 -9.58
C PHE A 249 3.38 6.83 -10.17
N SER A 250 3.14 6.71 -11.48
CA SER A 250 2.99 5.41 -12.14
C SER A 250 4.27 4.57 -12.08
N TRP A 251 5.42 5.21 -12.32
CA TRP A 251 6.73 4.57 -12.21
C TRP A 251 7.09 4.20 -10.77
N PHE A 252 6.68 5.00 -9.79
CA PHE A 252 6.90 4.72 -8.38
C PHE A 252 6.19 3.42 -7.97
N TYR A 253 4.93 3.24 -8.36
CA TYR A 253 4.20 1.99 -8.12
C TYR A 253 4.87 0.78 -8.78
N LEU A 254 5.38 0.93 -10.00
CA LEU A 254 6.13 -0.14 -10.67
C LEU A 254 7.40 -0.52 -9.88
N CYS A 255 8.09 0.44 -9.26
CA CYS A 255 9.22 0.16 -8.37
C CYS A 255 8.81 -0.53 -7.06
N VAL A 256 7.62 -0.25 -6.52
CA VAL A 256 7.10 -0.97 -5.36
C VAL A 256 6.94 -2.45 -5.69
N ASP A 257 6.30 -2.78 -6.81
CA ASP A 257 6.07 -4.18 -7.25
C ASP A 257 7.34 -4.90 -7.70
N PHE A 258 8.38 -4.15 -8.08
CA PHE A 258 9.66 -4.71 -8.49
C PHE A 258 10.33 -5.52 -7.36
N GLY A 259 10.22 -5.07 -6.12
CA GLY A 259 10.88 -5.71 -4.97
C GLY A 259 10.40 -7.13 -4.69
N PRO A 260 9.09 -7.40 -4.54
CA PRO A 260 8.56 -8.76 -4.36
C PRO A 260 8.93 -9.71 -5.50
N ILE A 261 9.00 -9.23 -6.75
CA ILE A 261 9.40 -10.02 -7.91
C ILE A 261 10.88 -10.41 -7.82
N VAL A 262 11.78 -9.45 -7.59
CA VAL A 262 13.22 -9.72 -7.47
C VAL A 262 13.52 -10.58 -6.24
N SER A 263 12.87 -10.29 -5.12
CA SER A 263 13.04 -11.05 -3.88
C SER A 263 12.65 -12.51 -4.10
N GLY A 264 11.42 -12.78 -4.54
CA GLY A 264 10.95 -14.14 -4.70
C GLY A 264 11.66 -14.91 -5.82
N LEU A 265 12.11 -14.27 -6.89
CA LEU A 265 12.84 -14.97 -7.96
C LEU A 265 14.32 -15.26 -7.63
N PHE A 266 15.00 -14.34 -6.94
CA PHE A 266 16.46 -14.42 -6.77
C PHE A 266 16.89 -14.50 -5.31
N ILE A 267 16.44 -13.57 -4.46
CA ILE A 267 16.95 -13.45 -3.08
C ILE A 267 16.52 -14.66 -2.25
N VAL A 268 15.25 -15.06 -2.34
CA VAL A 268 14.72 -16.24 -1.64
C VAL A 268 15.49 -17.51 -2.03
N TRP A 269 15.77 -17.68 -3.32
CA TRP A 269 16.55 -18.83 -3.80
C TRP A 269 17.97 -18.83 -3.22
N ILE A 270 18.64 -17.66 -3.15
CA ILE A 270 19.96 -17.52 -2.52
C ILE A 270 19.92 -17.86 -1.03
N GLN A 271 18.88 -17.41 -0.31
CA GLN A 271 18.73 -17.65 1.12
C GLN A 271 18.66 -19.14 1.45
N GLU A 272 17.83 -19.88 0.72
CA GLU A 272 17.58 -21.30 0.99
C GLU A 272 18.67 -22.23 0.44
N ASN A 273 19.25 -21.90 -0.73
CA ASN A 273 20.15 -22.81 -1.43
C ASN A 273 21.64 -22.48 -1.27
N ILE A 274 21.98 -21.22 -0.95
CA ILE A 274 23.38 -20.78 -0.82
C ILE A 274 23.68 -20.39 0.62
N SER A 275 23.11 -19.29 1.11
CA SER A 275 23.20 -18.89 2.51
C SER A 275 22.25 -17.74 2.84
N TRP A 276 21.69 -17.79 4.04
CA TRP A 276 20.92 -16.69 4.64
C TRP A 276 21.72 -15.39 4.75
N GLY A 277 22.99 -15.48 5.17
CA GLY A 277 23.87 -14.33 5.31
C GLY A 277 24.12 -13.58 3.98
N LEU A 278 24.30 -14.29 2.86
CA LEU A 278 24.41 -13.63 1.55
C LEU A 278 23.07 -13.04 1.09
N GLY A 279 21.95 -13.73 1.32
CA GLY A 279 20.62 -13.22 0.99
C GLY A 279 20.32 -11.89 1.69
N PHE A 280 20.47 -11.85 3.02
CA PHE A 280 20.32 -10.61 3.80
C PHE A 280 21.41 -9.57 3.49
N GLY A 281 22.62 -10.03 3.17
CA GLY A 281 23.73 -9.15 2.75
C GLY A 281 23.44 -8.41 1.45
N ILE A 282 22.81 -9.06 0.47
CA ILE A 282 22.36 -8.42 -0.79
C ILE A 282 21.31 -7.35 -0.47
N SER A 283 20.32 -7.67 0.36
CA SER A 283 19.30 -6.71 0.81
C SER A 283 19.92 -5.52 1.55
N THR A 284 20.93 -5.76 2.39
CA THR A 284 21.68 -4.72 3.11
C THR A 284 22.47 -3.84 2.16
N ALA A 285 23.10 -4.42 1.13
CA ALA A 285 23.79 -3.67 0.09
C ALA A 285 22.83 -2.76 -0.68
N CYS A 286 21.60 -3.20 -0.97
CA CYS A 286 20.58 -2.35 -1.60
C CYS A 286 20.27 -1.10 -0.77
N ILE A 287 20.07 -1.23 0.55
CA ILE A 287 19.85 -0.06 1.44
C ILE A 287 21.09 0.82 1.55
N ALA A 288 22.29 0.23 1.62
CA ALA A 288 23.53 1.00 1.65
C ALA A 288 23.73 1.82 0.37
N LEU A 289 23.41 1.23 -0.80
CA LEU A 289 23.42 1.91 -2.09
C LEU A 289 22.35 3.00 -2.17
N ALA A 290 21.13 2.73 -1.67
CA ALA A 290 20.06 3.73 -1.62
C ALA A 290 20.48 4.94 -0.75
N LEU A 291 21.09 4.71 0.41
CA LEU A 291 21.62 5.78 1.26
C LEU A 291 22.74 6.55 0.58
N GLY A 292 23.72 5.85 0.00
CA GLY A 292 24.82 6.49 -0.73
C GLY A 292 24.33 7.35 -1.88
N ALA A 293 23.42 6.82 -2.71
CA ALA A 293 22.83 7.54 -3.84
C ALA A 293 22.01 8.75 -3.38
N PHE A 294 21.20 8.60 -2.33
CA PHE A 294 20.40 9.69 -1.77
C PHE A 294 21.28 10.83 -1.24
N VAL A 295 22.33 10.50 -0.48
CA VAL A 295 23.26 11.51 0.05
C VAL A 295 24.03 12.17 -1.10
N LEU A 296 24.52 11.43 -2.08
CA LEU A 296 25.25 12.00 -3.23
C LEU A 296 24.36 12.90 -4.11
N ALA A 297 23.06 12.58 -4.22
CA ALA A 297 22.10 13.39 -4.95
C ALA A 297 21.58 14.60 -4.16
N THR A 298 22.00 14.78 -2.89
CA THR A 298 21.64 15.91 -2.03
C THR A 298 21.64 17.28 -2.74
N PRO A 299 22.71 17.65 -3.49
CA PRO A 299 22.77 18.96 -4.14
C PRO A 299 21.76 19.13 -5.28
N MET A 300 21.05 18.08 -5.69
CA MET A 300 20.06 18.12 -6.77
C MET A 300 18.63 18.27 -6.26
N TYR A 301 18.41 18.10 -4.95
CA TYR A 301 17.08 18.06 -4.38
C TYR A 301 16.55 19.46 -4.09
N LYS A 302 15.30 19.69 -4.52
CA LYS A 302 14.47 20.78 -3.99
C LYS A 302 14.03 20.37 -2.59
N ARG A 303 14.42 21.17 -1.59
CA ARG A 303 14.10 20.94 -0.18
C ARG A 303 13.03 21.93 0.26
N SER A 304 11.85 21.41 0.57
CA SER A 304 10.77 22.21 1.16
C SER A 304 10.92 22.27 2.68
N THR A 305 10.64 23.42 3.29
CA THR A 305 10.50 23.54 4.76
C THR A 305 9.23 22.85 5.26
N PRO A 306 9.17 22.44 6.55
CA PRO A 306 8.03 21.71 7.12
C PRO A 306 6.69 22.46 6.93
N THR A 307 5.63 21.71 6.65
CA THR A 307 4.28 22.23 6.43
C THR A 307 3.76 23.03 7.63
N ALA A 308 4.12 22.64 8.86
CA ALA A 308 3.73 23.34 10.08
C ALA A 308 4.20 24.82 10.11
N GLY A 309 5.37 25.12 9.55
CA GLY A 309 5.89 26.49 9.46
C GLY A 309 5.08 27.37 8.51
N LYS A 310 4.52 26.79 7.43
CA LYS A 310 3.62 27.53 6.52
C LYS A 310 2.28 27.85 7.18
N ALA A 311 1.82 27.00 8.09
CA ALA A 311 0.57 27.22 8.82
C ALA A 311 0.71 28.36 9.86
N SER A 312 1.86 28.52 10.52
CA SER A 312 2.04 29.63 11.49
C SER A 312 2.30 30.98 10.81
N VAL A 313 2.95 31.00 9.64
CA VAL A 313 3.15 32.27 8.90
C VAL A 313 1.82 32.83 8.38
N ILE A 314 0.82 31.98 8.12
CA ILE A 314 -0.53 32.44 7.77
C ILE A 314 -1.29 32.97 9.00
N SER A 315 -0.98 32.53 10.22
CA SER A 315 -1.64 33.04 11.43
C SER A 315 -1.17 34.44 11.86
N ASP A 316 0.01 34.89 11.45
CA ASP A 316 0.56 36.18 11.91
C ASP A 316 0.11 37.39 11.07
N SER A 317 -0.62 37.19 9.97
CA SER A 317 -1.09 38.28 9.10
C SER A 317 -2.52 38.77 9.34
N GLU A 318 -3.16 38.40 10.46
CA GLU A 318 -4.54 38.82 10.77
C GLU A 318 -4.61 39.81 11.96
N THR A 319 -3.96 40.98 11.83
CA THR A 319 -4.22 42.12 12.72
C THR A 319 -5.37 42.97 12.17
N GLY A 320 -6.60 42.62 12.55
CA GLY A 320 -7.84 43.35 12.23
C GLY A 320 -8.87 43.25 13.36
N LEU A 321 -8.44 43.57 14.58
CA LEU A 321 -9.21 43.38 15.81
C LEU A 321 -10.35 44.40 15.92
N GLU A 322 -11.59 43.98 15.65
CA GLU A 322 -12.84 44.27 16.42
C GLU A 322 -14.11 43.89 15.63
N ALA A 323 -14.13 44.05 14.30
CA ALA A 323 -15.23 43.54 13.46
C ALA A 323 -15.15 42.01 13.22
N ILE A 324 -13.95 41.44 13.43
CA ILE A 324 -13.69 40.01 13.27
C ILE A 324 -14.34 39.18 14.39
N SER A 325 -14.73 39.72 15.55
CA SER A 325 -15.23 38.84 16.63
C SER A 325 -16.54 38.12 16.30
N GLU A 326 -17.45 38.72 15.53
CA GLU A 326 -18.71 38.06 15.12
C GLU A 326 -18.53 37.16 13.90
N GLU A 327 -17.73 37.57 12.90
CA GLU A 327 -17.38 36.72 11.76
C GLU A 327 -16.46 35.56 12.16
N ALA A 328 -15.53 35.75 13.08
CA ALA A 328 -14.73 34.67 13.65
C ALA A 328 -15.60 33.71 14.45
N GLY A 329 -16.59 34.23 15.20
CA GLY A 329 -17.55 33.37 15.91
C GLY A 329 -18.39 32.50 14.97
N SER A 330 -18.89 33.06 13.86
CA SER A 330 -19.65 32.31 12.86
C SER A 330 -18.76 31.38 12.02
N SER A 331 -17.56 31.83 11.63
CA SER A 331 -16.55 31.04 10.93
C SER A 331 -16.03 29.88 11.78
N GLN A 332 -15.80 30.09 13.08
CA GLN A 332 -15.40 29.04 14.02
C GLN A 332 -16.51 28.03 14.24
N LYS A 333 -17.77 28.47 14.36
CA LYS A 333 -18.93 27.57 14.42
C LYS A 333 -19.09 26.77 13.14
N LEU A 334 -18.94 27.40 11.97
CA LEU A 334 -18.99 26.72 10.68
C LEU A 334 -17.86 25.70 10.56
N ARG A 335 -16.62 26.07 10.90
CA ARG A 335 -15.46 25.16 10.92
C ARG A 335 -15.67 23.99 11.88
N ALA A 336 -16.19 24.24 13.08
CA ALA A 336 -16.51 23.20 14.05
C ALA A 336 -17.63 22.28 13.54
N ALA A 337 -18.66 22.83 12.90
CA ALA A 337 -19.74 22.07 12.28
C ALA A 337 -19.23 21.23 11.12
N THR A 338 -18.43 21.79 10.21
CA THR A 338 -17.79 21.05 9.11
C THR A 338 -16.93 19.91 9.66
N LYS A 339 -16.06 20.19 10.64
CA LYS A 339 -15.21 19.16 11.26
C LYS A 339 -16.01 18.08 11.99
N ALA A 340 -17.16 18.46 12.58
CA ALA A 340 -18.08 17.50 13.19
C ALA A 340 -18.79 16.63 12.15
N GLU A 341 -19.22 17.20 11.02
CA GLU A 341 -19.80 16.43 9.91
C GLU A 341 -18.77 15.50 9.27
N GLU A 342 -17.54 15.97 9.03
CA GLU A 342 -16.42 15.15 8.55
C GLU A 342 -16.17 13.95 9.49
N PHE A 343 -16.17 14.20 10.80
CA PHE A 343 -16.04 13.16 11.81
C PHE A 343 -17.21 12.17 11.82
N LYS A 344 -18.46 12.66 11.65
CA LYS A 344 -19.64 11.78 11.52
C LYS A 344 -19.58 10.90 10.28
N THR A 345 -19.15 11.43 9.13
CA THR A 345 -18.94 10.65 7.91
C THR A 345 -17.92 9.54 8.15
N LEU A 346 -16.79 9.86 8.78
CA LEU A 346 -15.77 8.87 9.16
C LEU A 346 -16.30 7.80 10.12
N LEU A 347 -17.11 8.19 11.12
CA LEU A 347 -17.77 7.24 12.00
C LEU A 347 -18.72 6.29 11.26
N GLY A 348 -19.39 6.76 10.22
CA GLY A 348 -20.24 5.93 9.35
C GLY A 348 -19.46 4.89 8.54
N LEU A 349 -18.20 5.17 8.21
CA LEU A 349 -17.30 4.26 7.49
C LEU A 349 -16.66 3.20 8.39
N LEU A 350 -16.55 3.48 9.70
CA LEU A 350 -15.81 2.67 10.67
C LEU A 350 -16.28 1.20 10.73
N PRO A 351 -17.59 0.85 10.70
CA PRO A 351 -18.02 -0.54 10.69
C PRO A 351 -17.55 -1.33 9.46
N ILE A 352 -17.61 -0.73 8.26
CA ILE A 352 -17.13 -1.35 7.02
C ILE A 352 -15.60 -1.50 7.08
N TRP A 353 -14.90 -0.45 7.52
CA TRP A 353 -13.46 -0.48 7.71
C TRP A 353 -13.03 -1.59 8.69
N ALA A 354 -13.71 -1.77 9.81
CA ALA A 354 -13.41 -2.79 10.81
C ALA A 354 -13.47 -4.22 10.23
N THR A 355 -14.44 -4.52 9.35
CA THR A 355 -14.49 -5.84 8.67
C THR A 355 -13.28 -6.12 7.77
N SER A 356 -12.57 -5.08 7.35
CA SER A 356 -11.40 -5.22 6.48
C SER A 356 -10.16 -5.66 7.24
N ILE A 357 -10.12 -5.45 8.56
CA ILE A 357 -9.06 -5.96 9.45
C ILE A 357 -9.01 -7.50 9.39
N ILE A 358 -10.18 -8.15 9.37
CA ILE A 358 -10.29 -9.62 9.28
C ILE A 358 -9.86 -10.14 7.91
N VAL A 359 -10.23 -9.45 6.82
CA VAL A 359 -9.71 -9.79 5.49
C VAL A 359 -8.19 -9.67 5.48
N SER A 360 -7.66 -8.64 6.14
CA SER A 360 -6.23 -8.44 6.22
C SER A 360 -5.50 -9.47 7.05
N SER A 361 -6.08 -10.00 8.13
CA SER A 361 -5.47 -11.11 8.86
C SER A 361 -5.47 -12.42 8.06
N ALA A 362 -6.47 -12.61 7.18
CA ALA A 362 -6.50 -13.76 6.27
C ALA A 362 -5.47 -13.59 5.13
N TYR A 363 -5.29 -12.37 4.62
CA TYR A 363 -4.28 -12.09 3.61
C TYR A 363 -2.85 -12.30 4.13
N THR A 364 -2.56 -11.92 5.39
CA THR A 364 -1.21 -12.07 5.96
C THR A 364 -0.71 -13.52 6.05
N GLN A 365 -1.62 -14.51 5.95
CA GLN A 365 -1.25 -15.94 5.91
C GLN A 365 -0.30 -16.27 4.76
N MET A 366 -0.35 -15.48 3.68
CA MET A 366 0.54 -15.58 2.53
C MET A 366 2.02 -15.54 2.92
N ASN A 367 2.38 -14.75 3.93
CA ASN A 367 3.77 -14.54 4.37
C ASN A 367 4.18 -15.48 5.51
N THR A 368 3.30 -16.37 5.95
CA THR A 368 3.53 -17.23 7.12
C THR A 368 3.10 -18.66 6.84
N THR A 369 1.85 -19.01 7.16
CA THR A 369 1.36 -20.39 7.14
C THR A 369 1.31 -20.98 5.72
N PHE A 370 1.17 -20.16 4.68
CA PHE A 370 1.25 -20.63 3.30
C PHE A 370 2.67 -21.06 2.94
N ILE A 371 3.68 -20.31 3.40
CA ILE A 371 5.10 -20.64 3.24
C ILE A 371 5.43 -21.90 4.04
N GLN A 372 4.96 -22.00 5.28
CA GLN A 372 5.15 -23.19 6.12
C GLN A 372 4.46 -24.43 5.54
N GLN A 373 3.25 -24.29 5.00
CA GLN A 373 2.62 -25.38 4.26
C GLN A 373 3.51 -25.83 3.09
N GLY A 374 4.03 -24.89 2.31
CA GLY A 374 4.87 -25.19 1.15
C GLY A 374 6.23 -25.78 1.53
N SER A 375 6.78 -25.44 2.69
CA SER A 375 8.06 -26.01 3.17
C SER A 375 7.94 -27.49 3.53
N ALA A 376 6.73 -27.97 3.84
CA ALA A 376 6.42 -29.38 4.04
C ALA A 376 5.92 -30.10 2.76
N MET A 377 6.17 -29.53 1.59
CA MET A 377 5.82 -30.07 0.27
C MET A 377 7.06 -30.26 -0.60
N ASN A 378 6.95 -31.07 -1.64
CA ASN A 378 8.01 -31.22 -2.62
C ASN A 378 8.09 -29.95 -3.49
N VAL A 379 9.16 -29.17 -3.31
CA VAL A 379 9.41 -27.89 -3.99
C VAL A 379 9.83 -28.03 -5.46
N SER A 380 10.00 -29.24 -5.98
CA SER A 380 10.33 -29.46 -7.39
C SER A 380 9.08 -29.37 -8.29
N VAL A 381 9.14 -28.49 -9.29
CA VAL A 381 8.12 -28.31 -10.33
C VAL A 381 8.79 -28.44 -11.70
N LEU A 382 8.46 -29.49 -12.45
CA LEU A 382 8.98 -29.72 -13.82
C LEU A 382 10.52 -29.58 -13.92
N SER A 383 11.26 -30.03 -12.91
CA SER A 383 12.73 -29.96 -12.74
C SER A 383 13.31 -28.64 -12.21
N VAL A 384 12.51 -27.63 -11.91
CA VAL A 384 12.96 -26.40 -11.23
C VAL A 384 12.59 -26.47 -9.75
N GLN A 385 13.53 -26.11 -8.85
CA GLN A 385 13.24 -25.97 -7.43
C GLN A 385 12.67 -24.58 -7.17
N VAL A 386 11.42 -24.53 -6.71
CA VAL A 386 10.71 -23.29 -6.41
C VAL A 386 10.50 -23.20 -4.90
N PRO A 387 11.27 -22.35 -4.18
CA PRO A 387 11.06 -22.09 -2.78
C PRO A 387 9.61 -21.70 -2.46
N PRO A 388 9.06 -22.09 -1.29
CA PRO A 388 7.69 -21.73 -0.92
C PRO A 388 7.44 -20.23 -0.87
N ALA A 389 8.40 -19.48 -0.34
CA ALA A 389 8.33 -18.02 -0.28
C ALA A 389 8.30 -17.36 -1.68
N SER A 390 8.85 -18.00 -2.71
CA SER A 390 8.79 -17.52 -4.10
C SER A 390 7.36 -17.57 -4.69
N MET A 391 6.44 -18.33 -4.08
CA MET A 391 5.04 -18.37 -4.52
C MET A 391 4.35 -17.00 -4.37
N GLY A 392 4.86 -16.11 -3.51
CA GLY A 392 4.42 -14.71 -3.44
C GLY A 392 4.65 -13.95 -4.76
N SER A 393 5.71 -14.22 -5.52
CA SER A 393 5.89 -13.60 -6.84
C SER A 393 4.91 -14.14 -7.89
N PHE A 394 4.48 -15.40 -7.75
CA PHE A 394 3.44 -15.98 -8.60
C PHE A 394 2.06 -15.37 -8.33
N GLU A 395 1.80 -14.99 -7.08
CA GLU A 395 0.61 -14.25 -6.68
C GLU A 395 0.48 -12.93 -7.43
N VAL A 396 1.57 -12.16 -7.55
CA VAL A 396 1.60 -10.90 -8.35
C VAL A 396 1.20 -11.15 -9.82
N VAL A 397 1.62 -12.26 -10.42
CA VAL A 397 1.20 -12.64 -11.77
C VAL A 397 -0.30 -12.98 -11.80
N CYS A 398 -0.81 -13.67 -10.78
CA CYS A 398 -2.24 -13.92 -10.62
C CYS A 398 -3.05 -12.62 -10.49
N VAL A 399 -2.54 -11.61 -9.77
CA VAL A 399 -3.17 -10.28 -9.66
C VAL A 399 -3.35 -9.66 -11.05
N LEU A 400 -2.32 -9.67 -11.89
CA LEU A 400 -2.40 -9.18 -13.27
C LEU A 400 -3.43 -9.94 -14.09
N ILE A 401 -3.48 -11.27 -13.96
CA ILE A 401 -4.49 -12.11 -14.61
C ILE A 401 -5.89 -11.72 -14.12
N TRP A 402 -6.08 -11.50 -12.82
CA TRP A 402 -7.37 -11.09 -12.26
C TRP A 402 -7.84 -9.72 -12.73
N VAL A 403 -6.94 -8.76 -12.89
CA VAL A 403 -7.27 -7.46 -13.49
C VAL A 403 -7.79 -7.64 -14.92
N LEU A 404 -7.14 -8.50 -15.72
CA LEU A 404 -7.60 -8.81 -17.08
C LEU A 404 -8.92 -9.57 -17.10
N LEU A 405 -9.08 -10.57 -16.23
CA LEU A 405 -10.31 -11.36 -16.09
C LEU A 405 -11.49 -10.49 -15.66
N TYR A 406 -11.26 -9.54 -14.75
CA TYR A 406 -12.31 -8.63 -14.29
C TYR A 406 -12.87 -7.80 -15.46
N GLY A 407 -11.99 -7.15 -16.22
CA GLY A 407 -12.39 -6.30 -17.34
C GLY A 407 -12.94 -7.07 -18.54
N HIS A 408 -12.31 -8.19 -18.94
CA HIS A 408 -12.65 -8.89 -20.18
C HIS A 408 -13.66 -10.03 -20.01
N VAL A 409 -13.79 -10.59 -18.81
CA VAL A 409 -14.63 -11.77 -18.57
C VAL A 409 -15.75 -11.46 -17.59
N ILE A 410 -15.44 -10.98 -16.39
CA ILE A 410 -16.41 -10.84 -15.30
C ILE A 410 -17.44 -9.75 -15.61
N VAL A 411 -17.00 -8.53 -15.93
CA VAL A 411 -17.92 -7.42 -16.23
C VAL A 411 -18.80 -7.72 -17.45
N PRO A 412 -18.27 -8.21 -18.59
CA PRO A 412 -19.11 -8.61 -19.72
C PRO A 412 -20.06 -9.77 -19.39
N ALA A 413 -19.63 -10.78 -18.63
CA ALA A 413 -20.48 -11.90 -18.23
C ALA A 413 -21.62 -11.45 -17.31
N LEU A 414 -21.35 -10.57 -16.34
CA LEU A 414 -22.39 -10.02 -15.46
C LEU A 414 -23.44 -9.23 -16.25
N ARG A 415 -22.99 -8.42 -17.22
CA ARG A 415 -23.88 -7.71 -18.15
C ARG A 415 -24.71 -8.69 -19.00
N GLY A 416 -24.08 -9.76 -19.51
CA GLY A 416 -24.74 -10.79 -20.33
C GLY A 416 -25.77 -11.63 -19.56
N CYS A 417 -25.52 -11.90 -18.28
CA CYS A 417 -26.46 -12.61 -17.40
C CYS A 417 -27.64 -11.76 -16.93
N GLY A 418 -27.76 -10.50 -17.40
CA GLY A 418 -28.86 -9.62 -17.04
C GLY A 418 -28.75 -8.98 -15.64
N PHE A 419 -27.60 -9.11 -14.98
CA PHE A 419 -27.30 -8.33 -13.78
C PHE A 419 -27.01 -6.88 -14.19
N SER A 420 -28.06 -6.07 -14.35
CA SER A 420 -27.92 -4.63 -14.54
C SER A 420 -27.69 -3.98 -13.18
N PHE A 421 -26.42 -3.79 -12.83
CA PHE A 421 -26.03 -2.83 -11.80
C PHE A 421 -26.29 -1.43 -12.38
N GLY A 422 -27.11 -0.61 -11.70
CA GLY A 422 -27.59 0.66 -12.24
C GLY A 422 -26.48 1.59 -12.77
N GLY A 423 -26.85 2.47 -13.71
CA GLY A 423 -25.95 3.43 -14.36
C GLY A 423 -25.16 2.82 -15.51
N ASP A 424 -24.04 2.17 -15.19
CA ASP A 424 -23.01 1.77 -16.15
C ASP A 424 -22.85 0.25 -16.30
N GLY A 425 -23.68 -0.56 -15.63
CA GLY A 425 -23.59 -2.02 -15.68
C GLY A 425 -22.33 -2.59 -15.05
N GLU A 426 -21.63 -1.81 -14.22
CA GLU A 426 -20.47 -2.24 -13.44
C GLU A 426 -20.87 -2.50 -11.98
N PRO A 427 -20.34 -3.55 -11.33
CA PRO A 427 -20.60 -3.80 -9.92
C PRO A 427 -20.18 -2.61 -9.05
N SER A 428 -21.01 -2.25 -8.07
CA SER A 428 -20.64 -1.17 -7.14
C SER A 428 -19.40 -1.55 -6.33
N GLN A 429 -18.65 -0.57 -5.82
CA GLN A 429 -17.47 -0.82 -4.99
C GLN A 429 -17.79 -1.70 -3.79
N LEU A 430 -18.92 -1.46 -3.12
CA LEU A 430 -19.39 -2.32 -2.02
C LEU A 430 -19.68 -3.77 -2.47
N GLN A 431 -20.19 -3.98 -3.68
CA GLN A 431 -20.40 -5.33 -4.23
C GLN A 431 -19.07 -6.01 -4.58
N ARG A 432 -18.12 -5.28 -5.16
CA ARG A 432 -16.75 -5.77 -5.43
C ARG A 432 -16.07 -6.19 -4.11
N MET A 433 -16.12 -5.33 -3.11
CA MET A 433 -15.62 -5.60 -1.75
C MET A 433 -16.24 -6.83 -1.11
N GLY A 434 -17.55 -7.09 -1.34
CA GLY A 434 -18.24 -8.29 -0.89
C GLY A 434 -17.79 -9.55 -1.62
N ALA A 435 -17.64 -9.48 -2.95
CA ALA A 435 -17.15 -10.59 -3.77
C ALA A 435 -15.71 -10.97 -3.41
N GLY A 436 -14.83 -9.98 -3.20
CA GLY A 436 -13.46 -10.22 -2.76
C GLY A 436 -13.37 -10.89 -1.38
N ARG A 437 -14.26 -10.54 -0.45
CA ARG A 437 -14.37 -11.24 0.85
C ARG A 437 -14.75 -12.72 0.72
N LEU A 438 -15.65 -13.05 -0.20
CA LEU A 438 -15.98 -14.45 -0.52
C LEU A 438 -14.80 -15.18 -1.15
N LEU A 439 -14.07 -14.53 -2.06
CA LEU A 439 -12.85 -15.11 -2.63
C LEU A 439 -11.78 -15.36 -1.57
N MET A 440 -11.64 -14.48 -0.58
CA MET A 440 -10.72 -14.69 0.54
C MET A 440 -11.11 -15.93 1.36
N ALA A 441 -12.40 -16.09 1.68
CA ALA A 441 -12.89 -17.29 2.36
C ALA A 441 -12.65 -18.55 1.52
N LEU A 442 -12.83 -18.47 0.21
CA LEU A 442 -12.54 -19.56 -0.72
C LEU A 442 -11.03 -19.88 -0.78
N ALA A 443 -10.16 -18.87 -0.79
CA ALA A 443 -8.71 -19.06 -0.76
C ALA A 443 -8.28 -19.84 0.49
N MET A 444 -8.79 -19.47 1.66
CA MET A 444 -8.55 -20.18 2.93
C MET A 444 -9.13 -21.59 2.93
N ALA A 445 -10.32 -21.80 2.35
CA ALA A 445 -10.91 -23.14 2.23
C ALA A 445 -10.09 -24.03 1.28
N VAL A 446 -9.61 -23.49 0.18
CA VAL A 446 -8.71 -24.20 -0.75
C VAL A 446 -7.38 -24.53 -0.07
N ALA A 447 -6.83 -23.62 0.73
CA ALA A 447 -5.65 -23.88 1.56
C ALA A 447 -5.86 -25.09 2.48
N ALA A 448 -7.02 -25.15 3.13
CA ALA A 448 -7.41 -26.27 3.98
C ALA A 448 -7.52 -27.58 3.19
N LEU A 449 -8.14 -27.57 2.01
CA LEU A 449 -8.26 -28.76 1.16
C LEU A 449 -6.91 -29.28 0.66
N VAL A 450 -6.01 -28.36 0.28
CA VAL A 450 -4.63 -28.69 -0.09
C VAL A 450 -3.90 -29.32 1.10
N GLU A 451 -4.09 -28.78 2.30
CA GLU A 451 -3.46 -29.29 3.51
C GLU A 451 -3.98 -30.68 3.91
N MET A 452 -5.29 -30.91 3.85
CA MET A 452 -5.88 -32.23 4.07
C MET A 452 -5.29 -33.26 3.11
N LYS A 453 -5.10 -32.88 1.84
CA LYS A 453 -4.47 -33.75 0.82
C LYS A 453 -2.99 -33.99 1.14
N ARG A 454 -2.26 -32.95 1.55
CA ARG A 454 -0.85 -33.04 1.95
C ARG A 454 -0.69 -34.01 3.11
N LEU A 455 -1.46 -33.85 4.18
CA LEU A 455 -1.47 -34.73 5.36
C LEU A 455 -1.82 -36.18 4.99
N GLY A 456 -2.86 -36.38 4.17
CA GLY A 456 -3.23 -37.71 3.69
C GLY A 456 -2.13 -38.39 2.86
N SER A 457 -1.33 -37.61 2.12
CA SER A 457 -0.16 -38.09 1.38
C SER A 457 1.03 -38.37 2.29
N ALA A 458 1.30 -37.47 3.24
CA ALA A 458 2.38 -37.62 4.22
C ALA A 458 2.18 -38.86 5.10
N ALA A 459 0.92 -39.20 5.44
CA ALA A 459 0.59 -40.44 6.14
C ALA A 459 0.97 -41.72 5.35
N ARG A 460 1.12 -41.63 4.02
CA ARG A 460 1.65 -42.70 3.16
C ARG A 460 3.15 -42.60 2.90
N GLY A 461 3.83 -41.62 3.49
CA GLY A 461 5.25 -41.34 3.23
C GLY A 461 5.52 -40.67 1.88
N GLU A 462 4.51 -40.04 1.27
CA GLU A 462 4.59 -39.37 -0.03
C GLU A 462 4.49 -37.85 0.13
N GLU A 463 5.38 -37.09 -0.49
CA GLU A 463 5.29 -35.62 -0.56
C GLU A 463 4.63 -35.17 -1.86
N ILE A 464 3.58 -34.35 -1.75
CA ILE A 464 2.94 -33.74 -2.92
C ILE A 464 3.71 -32.50 -3.38
N THR A 465 3.67 -32.22 -4.68
CA THR A 465 4.33 -31.03 -5.25
C THR A 465 3.69 -29.74 -4.76
N ILE A 466 4.51 -28.70 -4.55
CA ILE A 466 4.08 -27.35 -4.19
C ILE A 466 3.10 -26.72 -5.19
N ALA A 467 3.06 -27.20 -6.44
CA ALA A 467 2.10 -26.75 -7.45
C ALA A 467 0.63 -26.89 -7.01
N TRP A 468 0.32 -27.74 -6.01
CA TRP A 468 -1.01 -27.81 -5.40
C TRP A 468 -1.43 -26.52 -4.68
N GLN A 469 -0.49 -25.62 -4.35
CA GLN A 469 -0.79 -24.30 -3.76
C GLN A 469 -1.24 -23.27 -4.81
N ILE A 470 -1.07 -23.52 -6.11
CA ILE A 470 -1.45 -22.55 -7.17
C ILE A 470 -2.92 -22.07 -7.02
N PRO A 471 -3.92 -22.93 -6.77
CA PRO A 471 -5.30 -22.49 -6.65
C PRO A 471 -5.57 -21.55 -5.47
N GLN A 472 -4.93 -21.75 -4.30
CA GLN A 472 -5.13 -20.85 -3.15
C GLN A 472 -4.56 -19.46 -3.42
N TYR A 473 -3.36 -19.37 -4.05
CA TYR A 473 -2.77 -18.09 -4.46
C TYR A 473 -3.59 -17.40 -5.55
N PHE A 474 -4.14 -18.16 -6.50
CA PHE A 474 -5.04 -17.62 -7.51
C PHE A 474 -6.28 -16.98 -6.89
N PHE A 475 -6.96 -17.64 -5.95
CA PHE A 475 -8.13 -17.03 -5.29
C PHE A 475 -7.75 -15.89 -4.34
N LEU A 476 -6.58 -15.97 -3.68
CA LEU A 476 -6.05 -14.90 -2.84
C LEU A 476 -5.85 -13.61 -3.65
N ALA A 477 -5.18 -13.70 -4.82
CA ALA A 477 -4.98 -12.58 -5.72
C ALA A 477 -6.31 -11.97 -6.22
N GLY A 478 -7.31 -12.82 -6.49
CA GLY A 478 -8.64 -12.36 -6.86
C GLY A 478 -9.34 -11.62 -5.72
N ALA A 479 -9.16 -12.10 -4.49
CA ALA A 479 -9.65 -11.43 -3.30
C ALA A 479 -8.98 -10.06 -3.12
N GLU A 480 -7.68 -9.96 -3.39
CA GLU A 480 -6.96 -8.69 -3.35
C GLU A 480 -7.51 -7.67 -4.35
N VAL A 481 -7.62 -8.05 -5.62
CA VAL A 481 -8.13 -7.16 -6.68
C VAL A 481 -9.56 -6.70 -6.40
N LEU A 482 -10.44 -7.60 -5.94
CA LEU A 482 -11.84 -7.26 -5.71
C LEU A 482 -12.11 -6.60 -4.36
N CYS A 483 -11.31 -6.89 -3.32
CA CYS A 483 -11.51 -6.35 -1.98
C CYS A 483 -10.64 -5.15 -1.68
N TYR A 484 -9.31 -5.28 -1.75
CA TYR A 484 -8.39 -4.23 -1.31
C TYR A 484 -8.39 -3.03 -2.24
N ILE A 485 -8.29 -3.26 -3.55
CA ILE A 485 -8.32 -2.16 -4.51
C ILE A 485 -9.67 -1.44 -4.45
N ALA A 486 -10.78 -2.18 -4.40
CA ALA A 486 -12.11 -1.59 -4.29
C ALA A 486 -12.32 -0.83 -2.96
N GLN A 487 -11.73 -1.30 -1.87
CA GLN A 487 -11.78 -0.63 -0.57
C GLN A 487 -11.05 0.72 -0.61
N LEU A 488 -9.87 0.77 -1.24
CA LEU A 488 -9.13 2.01 -1.42
C LEU A 488 -9.92 3.03 -2.25
N GLU A 489 -10.51 2.59 -3.36
CA GLU A 489 -11.40 3.42 -4.19
C GLU A 489 -12.59 3.96 -3.37
N PHE A 490 -13.27 3.08 -2.63
CA PHE A 490 -14.43 3.43 -1.82
C PHE A 490 -14.11 4.46 -0.73
N PHE A 491 -13.05 4.24 0.04
CA PHE A 491 -12.68 5.21 1.07
C PHE A 491 -12.20 6.52 0.49
N TYR A 492 -11.56 6.52 -0.68
CA TYR A 492 -11.15 7.75 -1.33
C TYR A 492 -12.35 8.57 -1.80
N GLU A 493 -13.39 7.93 -2.33
CA GLU A 493 -14.60 8.61 -2.81
C GLU A 493 -15.51 9.08 -1.67
N GLU A 494 -15.64 8.31 -0.60
CA GLU A 494 -16.48 8.66 0.56
C GLU A 494 -15.76 9.60 1.56
N ALA A 495 -14.44 9.75 1.45
CA ALA A 495 -13.67 10.68 2.27
C ALA A 495 -14.20 12.13 2.15
N PRO A 496 -14.14 12.93 3.23
CA PRO A 496 -14.16 14.38 3.10
C PRO A 496 -12.98 14.89 2.25
N GLU A 497 -13.18 15.94 1.45
CA GLU A 497 -12.12 16.51 0.59
C GLU A 497 -10.89 16.94 1.42
N THR A 498 -11.13 17.41 2.64
CA THR A 498 -10.10 17.85 3.60
C THR A 498 -9.29 16.71 4.24
N MET A 499 -9.73 15.45 4.15
CA MET A 499 -9.16 14.32 4.91
C MET A 499 -8.69 13.14 4.04
N LYS A 500 -8.42 13.36 2.74
CA LYS A 500 -7.97 12.29 1.82
C LYS A 500 -6.72 11.54 2.29
N SER A 501 -5.77 12.22 2.94
CA SER A 501 -4.56 11.58 3.50
C SER A 501 -4.90 10.61 4.63
N THR A 502 -5.87 10.95 5.48
CA THR A 502 -6.35 10.09 6.58
C THR A 502 -6.88 8.76 6.05
N CYS A 503 -7.54 8.74 4.89
CA CYS A 503 -8.06 7.51 4.29
C CYS A 503 -6.96 6.58 3.76
N THR A 504 -5.87 7.13 3.23
CA THR A 504 -4.71 6.31 2.84
C THR A 504 -4.03 5.72 4.08
N SER A 505 -3.90 6.51 5.16
CA SER A 505 -3.40 6.03 6.45
C SER A 505 -4.30 4.95 7.05
N LEU A 506 -5.62 5.01 6.84
CA LEU A 506 -6.54 3.96 7.28
C LEU A 506 -6.27 2.62 6.58
N ALA A 507 -5.78 2.62 5.34
CA ALA A 507 -5.42 1.38 4.63
C ALA A 507 -4.15 0.75 5.22
N LEU A 508 -3.10 1.53 5.47
CA LEU A 508 -1.90 1.07 6.17
C LEU A 508 -2.24 0.57 7.58
N LEU A 509 -3.13 1.28 8.28
CA LEU A 509 -3.64 0.87 9.58
C LEU A 509 -4.44 -0.44 9.50
N THR A 510 -5.22 -0.66 8.44
CA THR A 510 -5.89 -1.95 8.22
C THR A 510 -4.89 -3.09 8.11
N ILE A 511 -3.79 -2.90 7.35
CA ILE A 511 -2.74 -3.92 7.22
C ILE A 511 -2.05 -4.16 8.57
N ALA A 512 -1.73 -3.09 9.31
CA ALA A 512 -1.10 -3.19 10.62
C ALA A 512 -1.97 -3.96 11.61
N LEU A 513 -3.25 -3.56 11.75
CA LEU A 513 -4.21 -4.21 12.64
C LEU A 513 -4.54 -5.64 12.21
N GLY A 514 -4.62 -5.92 10.91
CA GLY A 514 -4.82 -7.26 10.39
C GLY A 514 -3.67 -8.19 10.75
N SER A 515 -2.44 -7.69 10.67
CA SER A 515 -1.24 -8.45 11.06
C SER A 515 -1.19 -8.72 12.56
N TYR A 516 -1.51 -7.74 13.40
CA TYR A 516 -1.64 -7.95 14.85
C TYR A 516 -2.78 -8.92 15.20
N LEU A 517 -3.91 -8.83 14.50
CA LEU A 517 -5.01 -9.78 14.67
C LEU A 517 -4.56 -11.20 14.28
N SER A 518 -3.78 -11.37 13.22
CA SER A 518 -3.22 -12.67 12.85
C SER A 518 -2.31 -13.22 13.95
N SER A 519 -1.39 -12.40 14.50
CA SER A 519 -0.55 -12.78 15.64
C SER A 519 -1.38 -13.20 16.86
N PHE A 520 -2.45 -12.45 17.15
CA PHE A 520 -3.39 -12.79 18.22
C PHE A 520 -4.13 -14.10 17.97
N ILE A 521 -4.58 -14.36 16.73
CA ILE A 521 -5.20 -15.63 16.34
C ILE A 521 -4.22 -16.79 16.54
N TYR A 522 -2.94 -16.64 16.15
CA TYR A 522 -1.94 -17.68 16.41
C TYR A 522 -1.75 -17.93 17.91
N ALA A 523 -1.72 -16.88 18.73
CA ALA A 523 -1.63 -17.02 20.19
C ALA A 523 -2.82 -17.78 20.78
N ILE A 524 -4.05 -17.48 20.32
CA ILE A 524 -5.26 -18.22 20.70
C ILE A 524 -5.14 -19.69 20.27
N VAL A 525 -4.82 -19.93 19.00
CA VAL A 525 -4.72 -21.30 18.47
C VAL A 525 -3.69 -22.10 19.26
N ALA A 526 -2.52 -21.53 19.56
CA ALA A 526 -1.53 -22.20 20.39
C ALA A 526 -2.03 -22.48 21.80
N ALA A 527 -2.66 -21.50 22.46
CA ALA A 527 -3.17 -21.64 23.82
C ALA A 527 -4.27 -22.72 23.95
N PHE A 528 -5.10 -22.91 22.93
CA PHE A 528 -6.20 -23.87 22.97
C PHE A 528 -5.87 -25.24 22.37
N THR A 529 -4.87 -25.34 21.50
CA THR A 529 -4.60 -26.57 20.73
C THR A 529 -3.34 -27.30 21.17
N ALA A 530 -2.34 -26.58 21.68
CA ALA A 530 -1.12 -27.19 22.21
C ALA A 530 -1.36 -27.60 23.67
N THR A 531 -1.35 -28.91 23.92
CA THR A 531 -1.43 -29.49 25.27
C THR A 531 -0.18 -30.34 25.52
N ALA A 532 0.02 -30.83 26.74
CA ALA A 532 1.19 -31.68 27.04
C ALA A 532 1.29 -32.93 26.14
N ASP A 533 0.15 -33.44 25.67
CA ASP A 533 0.06 -34.67 24.85
C ASP A 533 -0.16 -34.40 23.35
N SER A 534 -0.45 -33.15 22.95
CA SER A 534 -0.76 -32.77 21.56
C SER A 534 0.04 -31.54 21.14
N PRO A 535 0.81 -31.60 20.04
CA PRO A 535 1.70 -30.51 19.63
C PRO A 535 0.97 -29.26 19.11
N GLY A 536 -0.36 -29.27 19.07
CA GLY A 536 -1.18 -28.18 18.54
C GLY A 536 -1.45 -28.30 17.04
N TRP A 537 -2.33 -27.44 16.53
CA TRP A 537 -2.70 -27.46 15.10
C TRP A 537 -1.55 -27.04 14.20
N ILE A 538 -0.75 -26.07 14.62
CA ILE A 538 0.42 -25.56 13.88
C ILE A 538 1.69 -26.07 14.60
N SER A 539 1.91 -27.38 14.57
CA SER A 539 3.07 -28.01 15.19
C SER A 539 4.35 -27.79 14.38
N ASP A 540 5.51 -27.90 15.03
CA ASP A 540 6.83 -27.79 14.38
C ASP A 540 7.03 -28.86 13.30
N ASN A 541 6.57 -30.09 13.58
CA ASN A 541 6.38 -31.08 12.54
C ASN A 541 4.95 -30.98 11.99
N LEU A 542 4.79 -30.30 10.85
CA LEU A 542 3.48 -30.11 10.22
C LEU A 542 2.77 -31.42 9.83
N ASN A 543 3.47 -32.57 9.75
CA ASN A 543 2.83 -33.86 9.49
C ASN A 543 2.12 -34.45 10.72
N GLN A 544 2.46 -33.96 11.92
CA GLN A 544 1.79 -34.34 13.18
C GLN A 544 0.72 -33.32 13.59
N GLY A 545 0.73 -32.16 12.95
CA GLY A 545 -0.23 -31.09 13.18
C GLY A 545 -1.45 -31.21 12.29
N HIS A 546 -2.36 -30.26 12.49
CA HIS A 546 -3.59 -30.11 11.73
C HIS A 546 -3.74 -28.67 11.26
N LEU A 547 -2.80 -28.25 10.40
CA LEU A 547 -2.82 -26.92 9.80
C LEU A 547 -4.09 -26.70 8.95
N ASP A 548 -4.72 -27.79 8.49
CA ASP A 548 -6.02 -27.77 7.84
C ASP A 548 -7.12 -27.24 8.76
N TYR A 549 -7.11 -27.56 10.05
CA TYR A 549 -8.07 -27.01 11.02
C TYR A 549 -7.89 -25.51 11.22
N PHE A 550 -6.63 -25.04 11.21
CA PHE A 550 -6.33 -23.62 11.24
C PHE A 550 -6.89 -22.91 9.98
N PHE A 551 -6.64 -23.46 8.78
CA PHE A 551 -7.17 -22.89 7.55
C PHE A 551 -8.69 -22.93 7.48
N TRP A 552 -9.35 -24.00 7.94
CA TRP A 552 -10.81 -24.05 8.06
C TRP A 552 -11.35 -23.00 9.03
N THR A 553 -10.65 -22.76 10.14
CA THR A 553 -10.99 -21.70 11.10
C THR A 553 -10.89 -20.32 10.44
N MET A 554 -9.81 -20.06 9.69
CA MET A 554 -9.65 -18.81 8.94
C MET A 554 -10.70 -18.65 7.83
N ALA A 555 -11.08 -19.74 7.16
CA ALA A 555 -12.17 -19.75 6.18
C ALA A 555 -13.53 -19.43 6.83
N ALA A 556 -13.82 -20.03 7.99
CA ALA A 556 -15.04 -19.76 8.75
C ALA A 556 -15.11 -18.31 9.26
N ILE A 557 -14.00 -17.80 9.81
CA ILE A 557 -13.87 -16.38 10.22
C ILE A 557 -14.10 -15.45 9.02
N SER A 558 -13.50 -15.76 7.86
CA SER A 558 -13.67 -14.98 6.63
C SER A 558 -15.10 -15.02 6.09
N ALA A 559 -15.76 -16.17 6.15
CA ALA A 559 -17.16 -16.33 5.74
C ALA A 559 -18.11 -15.59 6.69
N LEU A 560 -17.89 -15.65 8.01
CA LEU A 560 -18.65 -14.87 8.99
C LEU A 560 -18.45 -13.37 8.76
N ASN A 561 -17.21 -12.95 8.48
CA ASN A 561 -16.90 -11.57 8.15
C ASN A 561 -17.65 -11.07 6.91
N PHE A 562 -17.84 -11.91 5.89
CA PHE A 562 -18.68 -11.57 4.74
C PHE A 562 -20.15 -11.32 5.14
N VAL A 563 -20.71 -12.14 6.04
CA VAL A 563 -22.08 -11.95 6.54
C VAL A 563 -22.21 -10.63 7.32
N VAL A 564 -21.28 -10.37 8.24
CA VAL A 564 -21.23 -9.12 9.02
C VAL A 564 -21.09 -7.90 8.11
N TYR A 565 -20.16 -7.97 7.15
CA TYR A 565 -19.98 -6.95 6.13
C TYR A 565 -21.26 -6.70 5.35
N SER A 566 -21.97 -7.76 4.93
CA SER A 566 -23.20 -7.64 4.15
C SER A 566 -24.30 -6.92 4.93
N VAL A 567 -24.39 -7.13 6.26
CA VAL A 567 -25.30 -6.39 7.14
C VAL A 567 -24.94 -4.91 7.17
N PHE A 568 -23.66 -4.56 7.35
CA PHE A 568 -23.23 -3.16 7.38
C PHE A 568 -23.37 -2.47 6.02
N ALA A 569 -22.95 -3.12 4.94
CA ALA A 569 -23.03 -2.59 3.58
C ALA A 569 -24.47 -2.32 3.15
N ARG A 570 -25.43 -3.17 3.57
CA ARG A 570 -26.86 -2.94 3.31
C ARG A 570 -27.41 -1.70 4.04
N ASN A 571 -26.88 -1.39 5.21
CA ASN A 571 -27.32 -0.27 6.03
C ASN A 571 -26.56 1.03 5.73
N TYR A 572 -25.50 0.96 4.92
CA TYR A 572 -24.67 2.11 4.57
C TYR A 572 -25.39 3.04 3.59
N LYS A 573 -25.31 4.35 3.85
CA LYS A 573 -25.88 5.40 2.99
C LYS A 573 -24.74 6.19 2.34
N PRO A 574 -24.61 6.19 1.00
CA PRO A 574 -23.57 6.94 0.29
C PRO A 574 -23.72 8.45 0.44
N LYS A 575 -22.60 9.19 0.44
CA LYS A 575 -22.56 10.65 0.56
C LYS A 575 -23.37 11.40 -0.51
N SER A 576 -23.59 10.82 -1.70
CA SER A 576 -24.37 11.49 -2.76
C SER A 576 -25.84 11.73 -2.39
N GLN A 577 -26.39 10.97 -1.43
CA GLN A 577 -27.78 11.14 -0.99
C GLN A 577 -27.97 12.33 -0.05
N ASP A 578 -26.97 12.67 0.76
CA ASP A 578 -27.07 13.79 1.71
C ASP A 578 -26.93 15.15 1.01
N TYR A 579 -26.10 15.26 -0.03
CA TYR A 579 -26.03 16.49 -0.81
C TYR A 579 -27.34 16.81 -1.54
N ALA A 580 -28.04 15.80 -2.08
CA ALA A 580 -29.34 15.98 -2.75
C ALA A 580 -30.50 16.33 -1.79
N LEU A 581 -30.32 16.11 -0.48
CA LEU A 581 -31.26 16.56 0.56
C LEU A 581 -30.91 17.96 1.09
N MET A 582 -29.67 18.43 0.87
CA MET A 582 -29.21 19.74 1.31
C MET A 582 -29.24 20.83 0.23
N THR A 583 -29.18 20.47 -1.05
CA THR A 583 -29.47 21.37 -2.20
C THR A 583 -30.91 21.22 -2.64
#